data_AF-A0A6G7VCI3-F1
#
_entry.id   AF-A0A6G7VCI3-F1
#
_cell.length_a   1.000
_cell.length_b   1.000
_cell.length_c   1.000
_cell.angle_alpha   90.00
_cell.angle_beta   90.00
_cell.angle_gamma   90.00
#
_symmetry.space_group_name_H-M   'P 1'
#
loop_
_entity.id
_entity.type
_entity.pdbx_description
1 polymer ?
#
loop_
_entity_poly.entity_id
_entity_poly.type
_entity_poly.pdbx_seq_one_letter_code
_entity_poly.pdbx_strand_id
1 'polypeptide(L)'
;MGSPWAKTRARYLGAVLGLLLGGMGESEAGIELRLGTTNADCLRCHRMQTLAYRDRKTGEIIDLSIDPQRFARSVHGAAACIDCHEGGFDRYPHSPESLGQRLSCLGCHEQDERLSERDYRFATIRDEFNASIHATSDAPEAQGFDCHRCHDPHVFRNAQIGQPLAEIVRADNQLCLSCHEAVRKSGSGAHLWLPKRDKHWAAVRCLECHTPLTPAGQPVSHQILAAKDSNTDCVNCHAKESRLLDRLYRYRAENDLKGRGLWSQAIFNESYVVGMSRSPLLDALGLGLIALTVLGLGAHAWGRYLAYRRFKGSQP
;
A
#
# COMPACT_ATOMS: atom_id res chain seq x y z
N MET A 1 38.34 -65.90 -86.33
CA MET A 1 39.77 -65.52 -86.47
C MET A 1 40.26 -64.95 -85.14
N GLY A 2 41.34 -65.52 -84.60
CA GLY A 2 42.29 -65.02 -83.58
C GLY A 2 41.87 -64.05 -82.47
N SER A 3 41.63 -64.58 -81.25
CA SER A 3 42.46 -64.49 -80.01
C SER A 3 43.65 -63.48 -79.96
N PRO A 4 44.28 -63.19 -78.78
CA PRO A 4 43.87 -62.87 -77.39
C PRO A 4 44.54 -61.54 -76.90
N TRP A 5 44.32 -61.00 -75.69
CA TRP A 5 45.23 -61.02 -74.50
C TRP A 5 44.53 -60.20 -73.38
N ALA A 6 43.90 -60.84 -72.38
CA ALA A 6 44.41 -61.04 -71.02
C ALA A 6 45.36 -59.96 -70.43
N LYS A 7 44.92 -59.28 -69.35
CA LYS A 7 45.54 -59.30 -68.00
C LYS A 7 44.82 -58.40 -66.98
N THR A 8 44.03 -59.06 -66.12
CA THR A 8 44.10 -59.06 -64.65
C THR A 8 44.52 -57.78 -63.89
N ARG A 9 43.61 -57.30 -63.03
CA ARG A 9 43.79 -56.96 -61.59
C ARG A 9 42.44 -56.43 -61.08
N ALA A 10 41.58 -57.26 -60.51
CA ALA A 10 41.56 -57.55 -59.07
C ALA A 10 41.67 -56.28 -58.21
N ARG A 11 40.52 -55.69 -57.87
CA ARG A 11 40.28 -55.03 -56.58
C ARG A 11 38.78 -54.98 -56.30
N TYR A 12 38.28 -56.11 -55.81
CA TYR A 12 37.17 -56.13 -54.87
C TYR A 12 37.61 -55.40 -53.61
N LEU A 13 36.84 -54.40 -53.17
CA LEU A 13 36.38 -54.16 -51.79
C LEU A 13 35.87 -52.72 -51.71
N GLY A 14 34.61 -52.54 -51.27
CA GLY A 14 34.14 -51.25 -50.79
C GLY A 14 32.88 -50.69 -51.46
N ALA A 15 31.90 -51.52 -51.79
CA ALA A 15 30.51 -51.08 -51.81
C ALA A 15 29.85 -51.48 -50.49
N VAL A 16 28.97 -50.62 -49.98
CA VAL A 16 28.12 -50.77 -48.79
C VAL A 16 28.81 -50.43 -47.46
N LEU A 17 28.81 -49.14 -47.10
CA LEU A 17 28.22 -48.62 -45.84
C LEU A 17 28.42 -47.09 -45.79
N GLY A 18 27.38 -46.32 -46.12
CA GLY A 18 27.50 -44.86 -46.10
C GLY A 18 26.23 -44.14 -46.52
N LEU A 19 25.07 -44.60 -46.04
CA LEU A 19 23.80 -43.92 -46.30
C LEU A 19 22.87 -44.05 -45.09
N LEU A 20 23.29 -43.60 -43.89
CA LEU A 20 22.41 -43.57 -42.71
C LEU A 20 22.68 -42.48 -41.66
N LEU A 21 23.49 -41.44 -41.92
CA LEU A 21 23.72 -40.36 -40.93
C LEU A 21 23.79 -38.98 -41.59
N GLY A 22 22.70 -38.58 -42.23
CA GLY A 22 22.39 -37.17 -42.47
C GLY A 22 21.21 -36.81 -41.59
N GLY A 23 21.50 -36.63 -40.30
CA GLY A 23 20.51 -36.28 -39.29
C GLY A 23 19.68 -35.11 -39.75
N MET A 24 18.37 -35.33 -39.72
CA MET A 24 17.35 -34.29 -39.82
C MET A 24 17.63 -33.36 -38.64
N GLY A 25 18.33 -32.26 -38.90
CA GLY A 25 18.36 -31.15 -37.97
C GLY A 25 16.95 -30.56 -37.96
N GLU A 26 16.09 -31.11 -37.12
CA GLU A 26 14.89 -30.43 -36.67
C GLU A 26 15.37 -29.17 -35.97
N SER A 27 15.54 -28.09 -36.73
CA SER A 27 15.42 -26.77 -36.16
C SER A 27 13.99 -26.70 -35.66
N GLU A 28 13.80 -26.81 -34.35
CA GLU A 28 12.61 -26.28 -33.68
C GLU A 28 12.61 -24.76 -33.94
N ALA A 29 12.15 -24.37 -35.13
CA ALA A 29 11.76 -23.01 -35.41
C ALA A 29 10.51 -22.77 -34.55
N GLY A 30 10.74 -22.34 -33.30
CA GLY A 30 9.68 -21.90 -32.41
C GLY A 30 8.82 -20.91 -33.18
N ILE A 31 7.51 -21.18 -33.24
CA ILE A 31 6.56 -20.29 -33.88
C ILE A 31 6.52 -19.00 -33.04
N GLU A 32 7.34 -18.02 -33.41
CA GLU A 32 7.23 -16.67 -32.87
C GLU A 32 5.95 -16.05 -33.42
N LEU A 33 4.95 -15.89 -32.55
CA LEU A 33 3.75 -15.15 -32.89
C LEU A 33 3.97 -13.69 -32.50
N ARG A 34 3.85 -12.77 -33.47
CA ARG A 34 3.67 -11.36 -33.14
C ARG A 34 2.28 -11.18 -32.57
N LEU A 35 2.24 -10.79 -31.29
CA LEU A 35 1.03 -10.34 -30.64
C LEU A 35 0.77 -8.90 -31.13
N GLY A 36 -0.50 -8.54 -31.29
CA GLY A 36 -0.84 -7.13 -31.43
C GLY A 36 -0.46 -6.36 -30.16
N THR A 37 -0.35 -5.03 -30.26
CA THR A 37 0.07 -4.15 -29.16
C THR A 37 -1.09 -3.66 -28.30
N THR A 38 -2.28 -4.24 -28.44
CA THR A 38 -3.47 -3.80 -27.68
C THR A 38 -3.59 -4.56 -26.36
N ASN A 39 -4.24 -3.95 -25.37
CA ASN A 39 -4.55 -4.64 -24.10
C ASN A 39 -5.33 -5.93 -24.33
N ALA A 40 -6.20 -5.97 -25.33
CA ALA A 40 -6.97 -7.16 -25.67
C ALA A 40 -6.06 -8.33 -26.08
N ASP A 41 -4.92 -8.05 -26.72
CA ASP A 41 -3.97 -9.07 -27.15
C ASP A 41 -3.21 -9.67 -25.96
N CYS A 42 -2.71 -8.83 -25.05
CA CYS A 42 -2.06 -9.27 -23.81
C CYS A 42 -3.04 -10.06 -22.92
N LEU A 43 -4.27 -9.54 -22.78
CA LEU A 43 -5.29 -10.14 -21.93
C LEU A 43 -5.84 -11.47 -22.48
N ARG A 44 -5.52 -11.89 -23.72
CA ARG A 44 -5.86 -13.25 -24.19
C ARG A 44 -5.31 -14.31 -23.25
N CYS A 45 -4.07 -14.10 -22.81
CA CYS A 45 -3.37 -14.97 -21.87
C CYS A 45 -3.48 -14.47 -20.43
N HIS A 46 -3.17 -13.20 -20.20
CA HIS A 46 -3.03 -12.66 -18.84
C HIS A 46 -4.34 -12.58 -18.05
N ARG A 47 -5.52 -12.67 -18.67
CA ARG A 47 -6.78 -12.73 -17.91
C ARG A 47 -7.03 -14.06 -17.19
N MET A 48 -6.24 -15.10 -17.48
CA MET A 48 -6.42 -16.43 -16.91
C MET A 48 -5.90 -16.45 -15.48
N GLN A 49 -6.79 -16.67 -14.49
CA GLN A 49 -6.44 -16.69 -13.06
C GLN A 49 -5.41 -17.76 -12.67
N THR A 50 -5.20 -18.76 -13.53
CA THR A 50 -4.22 -19.83 -13.32
C THR A 50 -2.90 -19.57 -14.04
N LEU A 51 -2.74 -18.43 -14.71
CA LEU A 51 -1.51 -18.10 -15.43
C LEU A 51 -0.42 -17.74 -14.42
N ALA A 52 0.53 -18.64 -14.26
CA ALA A 52 1.69 -18.45 -13.41
C ALA A 52 2.88 -19.25 -13.96
N TYR A 53 4.09 -18.90 -13.55
CA TYR A 53 5.27 -19.73 -13.77
C TYR A 53 6.01 -19.97 -12.46
N ARG A 54 6.80 -21.04 -12.39
CA ARG A 54 7.71 -21.28 -11.27
C ARG A 54 9.08 -20.71 -11.60
N ASP A 55 9.56 -19.77 -10.80
CA ASP A 55 10.91 -19.25 -10.93
C ASP A 55 11.92 -20.37 -10.66
N ARG A 56 12.87 -20.57 -11.60
CA ARG A 56 13.83 -21.67 -11.51
C ARG A 56 14.92 -21.45 -10.47
N LYS A 57 15.17 -20.20 -10.07
CA LYS A 57 16.20 -19.82 -9.10
C LYS A 57 15.64 -19.83 -7.68
N THR A 58 14.48 -19.24 -7.46
CA THR A 58 13.87 -19.11 -6.12
C THR A 58 12.89 -20.24 -5.82
N GLY A 59 12.35 -20.90 -6.85
CA GLY A 59 11.30 -21.91 -6.71
C GLY A 59 9.92 -21.30 -6.45
N GLU A 60 9.79 -19.98 -6.38
CA GLU A 60 8.54 -19.26 -6.13
C GLU A 60 7.57 -19.39 -7.31
N ILE A 61 6.27 -19.40 -7.02
CA ILE A 61 5.24 -19.31 -8.05
C ILE A 61 4.96 -17.83 -8.29
N ILE A 62 5.29 -17.35 -9.49
CA ILE A 62 5.04 -15.99 -9.93
C ILE A 62 3.71 -15.97 -10.69
N ASP A 63 2.70 -15.34 -10.08
CA ASP A 63 1.40 -15.08 -10.70
C ASP A 63 1.57 -14.03 -11.81
N LEU A 64 1.06 -14.34 -12.99
CA LEU A 64 1.06 -13.46 -14.15
C LEU A 64 -0.36 -13.02 -14.53
N SER A 65 -1.36 -13.41 -13.74
CA SER A 65 -2.75 -13.11 -14.03
C SER A 65 -3.11 -11.66 -13.69
N ILE A 66 -3.94 -11.07 -14.54
CA ILE A 66 -4.47 -9.71 -14.42
C ILE A 66 -5.98 -9.80 -14.50
N ASP A 67 -6.67 -9.23 -13.51
CA ASP A 67 -8.12 -9.04 -13.58
C ASP A 67 -8.43 -7.84 -14.49
N PRO A 68 -9.04 -8.06 -15.68
CA PRO A 68 -9.29 -6.99 -16.64
C PRO A 68 -10.21 -5.90 -16.10
N GLN A 69 -11.16 -6.26 -15.24
CA GLN A 69 -12.11 -5.31 -14.67
C GLN A 69 -11.46 -4.48 -13.57
N ARG A 70 -10.58 -5.06 -12.75
CA ARG A 70 -9.81 -4.30 -11.77
C ARG A 70 -8.82 -3.36 -12.45
N PHE A 71 -8.17 -3.83 -13.51
CA PHE A 71 -7.31 -2.99 -14.35
C PHE A 71 -8.05 -1.80 -14.95
N ALA A 72 -9.19 -2.03 -15.63
CA ALA A 72 -9.97 -0.95 -16.23
C ALA A 72 -10.47 0.10 -15.22
N ARG A 73 -10.55 -0.24 -13.91
CA ARG A 73 -10.96 0.66 -12.83
C ARG A 73 -9.78 1.28 -12.06
N SER A 74 -8.54 0.92 -12.39
CA SER A 74 -7.34 1.49 -11.78
C SER A 74 -7.08 2.91 -12.30
N VAL A 75 -6.16 3.63 -11.66
CA VAL A 75 -5.73 4.95 -12.16
C VAL A 75 -5.02 4.87 -13.52
N HIS A 76 -4.55 3.68 -13.91
CA HIS A 76 -3.89 3.41 -15.19
C HIS A 76 -4.78 2.64 -16.17
N GLY A 77 -6.08 2.48 -15.90
CA GLY A 77 -6.96 1.64 -16.71
C GLY A 77 -7.11 2.06 -18.19
N ALA A 78 -6.71 3.29 -18.52
CA ALA A 78 -6.65 3.80 -19.89
C ALA A 78 -5.29 3.59 -20.60
N ALA A 79 -4.24 3.19 -19.86
CA ALA A 79 -2.92 2.94 -20.42
C ALA A 79 -2.90 1.62 -21.20
N ALA A 80 -2.10 1.58 -22.27
CA ALA A 80 -1.79 0.32 -22.94
C ALA A 80 -0.78 -0.48 -22.11
N CYS A 81 -0.86 -1.81 -22.12
CA CYS A 81 0.08 -2.67 -21.41
C CYS A 81 1.53 -2.38 -21.83
N ILE A 82 1.74 -2.15 -23.13
CA ILE A 82 3.04 -1.86 -23.73
C ILE A 82 3.57 -0.45 -23.44
N ASP A 83 2.76 0.45 -22.87
CA ASP A 83 3.24 1.77 -22.44
C ASP A 83 4.14 1.65 -21.20
N CYS A 84 4.04 0.52 -20.48
CA CYS A 84 4.89 0.19 -19.35
C CYS A 84 5.76 -1.04 -19.67
N HIS A 85 5.16 -2.12 -20.18
CA HIS A 85 5.87 -3.32 -20.60
C HIS A 85 6.52 -3.17 -21.98
N GLU A 86 7.61 -2.41 -22.02
CA GLU A 86 8.37 -2.13 -23.24
C GLU A 86 9.21 -3.35 -23.70
N GLY A 87 9.91 -3.28 -24.84
CA GLY A 87 10.99 -4.22 -25.20
C GLY A 87 10.66 -5.71 -25.23
N GLY A 88 9.94 -6.16 -26.27
CA GLY A 88 9.83 -7.58 -26.66
C GLY A 88 8.56 -8.29 -26.21
N PHE A 89 7.66 -7.61 -25.49
CA PHE A 89 6.34 -8.15 -25.14
C PHE A 89 5.33 -8.17 -26.30
N ASP A 90 5.69 -7.61 -27.46
CA ASP A 90 4.94 -7.70 -28.72
C ASP A 90 5.06 -9.10 -29.37
N ARG A 91 5.78 -10.04 -28.76
CA ARG A 91 5.99 -11.40 -29.28
C ARG A 91 5.78 -12.46 -28.22
N TYR A 92 5.33 -13.62 -28.66
CA TYR A 92 5.21 -14.83 -27.84
C TYR A 92 6.01 -15.99 -28.45
N PRO A 93 6.75 -16.78 -27.64
CA PRO A 93 7.02 -16.59 -26.21
C PRO A 93 7.77 -15.28 -25.91
N HIS A 94 7.46 -14.62 -24.79
CA HIS A 94 8.18 -13.40 -24.39
C HIS A 94 9.67 -13.72 -24.17
N SER A 95 10.54 -12.82 -24.61
CA SER A 95 11.99 -13.03 -24.51
C SER A 95 12.43 -13.03 -23.03
N PRO A 96 13.39 -13.89 -22.64
CA PRO A 96 13.96 -13.88 -21.29
C PRO A 96 14.54 -12.53 -20.88
N GLU A 97 15.07 -11.76 -21.84
CA GLU A 97 15.60 -10.42 -21.63
C GLU A 97 14.51 -9.42 -21.22
N SER A 98 13.27 -9.61 -21.71
CA SER A 98 12.10 -8.78 -21.32
C SER A 98 11.72 -8.95 -19.84
N LEU A 99 12.05 -10.09 -19.22
CA LEU A 99 11.75 -10.35 -17.79
C LEU A 99 12.58 -9.49 -16.83
N GLY A 100 13.70 -8.92 -17.28
CA GLY A 100 14.58 -8.08 -16.48
C GLY A 100 14.21 -6.60 -16.46
N GLN A 101 13.12 -6.20 -17.12
CA GLN A 101 12.76 -4.79 -17.20
C GLN A 101 12.36 -4.22 -15.85
N ARG A 102 13.06 -3.15 -15.46
CA ARG A 102 12.64 -2.30 -14.35
C ARG A 102 11.68 -1.25 -14.89
N LEU A 103 10.40 -1.43 -14.59
CA LEU A 103 9.36 -0.48 -14.91
C LEU A 103 9.58 0.80 -14.09
N SER A 104 9.65 1.95 -14.75
CA SER A 104 9.89 3.23 -14.10
C SER A 104 8.60 4.04 -14.04
N CYS A 105 8.18 4.42 -12.83
CA CYS A 105 7.04 5.33 -12.66
C CYS A 105 7.41 6.77 -13.05
N LEU A 106 8.69 7.12 -12.99
CA LEU A 106 9.14 8.51 -13.11
C LEU A 106 9.20 8.99 -14.56
N GLY A 107 9.37 8.07 -15.52
CA GLY A 107 9.40 8.41 -16.94
C GLY A 107 8.17 9.22 -17.37
N CYS A 108 6.96 8.74 -17.05
CA CYS A 108 5.73 9.47 -17.38
C CYS A 108 5.36 10.51 -16.30
N HIS A 109 5.51 10.18 -15.02
CA HIS A 109 5.03 11.05 -13.93
C HIS A 109 5.89 12.31 -13.69
N GLU A 110 7.17 12.33 -14.09
CA GLU A 110 7.98 13.56 -14.06
C GLU A 110 7.75 14.46 -15.30
N GLN A 111 7.32 13.88 -16.43
CA GLN A 111 7.17 14.59 -17.71
C GLN A 111 5.80 15.28 -17.88
N ASP A 112 4.78 14.85 -17.14
CA ASP A 112 3.46 15.49 -17.18
C ASP A 112 3.40 16.67 -16.20
N GLU A 113 3.46 17.90 -16.72
CA GLU A 113 3.37 19.14 -15.94
C GLU A 113 2.07 19.22 -15.12
N ARG A 114 0.98 18.57 -15.55
CA ARG A 114 -0.30 18.53 -14.81
C ARG A 114 -0.22 17.62 -13.57
N LEU A 115 0.76 16.73 -13.53
CA LEU A 115 1.05 15.87 -12.39
C LEU A 115 2.13 16.47 -11.48
N SER A 116 2.98 17.36 -12.02
CA SER A 116 4.06 18.02 -11.26
C SER A 116 3.56 19.17 -10.37
N GLU A 117 2.37 19.72 -10.64
CA GLU A 117 1.70 20.74 -9.81
C GLU A 117 0.82 20.17 -8.69
N ARG A 118 0.71 18.84 -8.58
CA ARG A 118 -0.04 18.20 -7.49
C ARG A 118 0.75 18.23 -6.19
N ASP A 119 0.04 18.11 -5.07
CA ASP A 119 0.64 17.90 -3.73
C ASP A 119 1.68 16.75 -3.74
N TYR A 120 1.50 15.77 -4.64
CA TYR A 120 2.33 14.59 -4.81
C TYR A 120 3.27 14.72 -6.00
N ARG A 121 4.45 15.34 -5.78
CA ARG A 121 5.51 15.38 -6.79
C ARG A 121 6.29 14.08 -6.78
N PHE A 122 6.27 13.35 -7.90
CA PHE A 122 6.90 12.01 -8.00
C PHE A 122 8.41 12.01 -7.76
N ALA A 123 9.11 13.10 -8.13
CA ALA A 123 10.52 13.27 -7.78
C ALA A 123 10.74 13.29 -6.25
N THR A 124 9.89 14.01 -5.51
CA THR A 124 9.92 14.04 -4.04
C THR A 124 9.59 12.67 -3.46
N ILE A 125 8.58 11.99 -4.02
CA ILE A 125 8.21 10.62 -3.61
C ILE A 125 9.40 9.66 -3.78
N ARG A 126 10.13 9.73 -4.90
CA ARG A 126 11.35 8.93 -5.12
C ARG A 126 12.35 9.17 -3.99
N ASP A 127 12.63 10.44 -3.68
CA ASP A 127 13.66 10.80 -2.70
C ASP A 127 13.26 10.34 -1.28
N GLU A 128 11.99 10.51 -0.92
CA GLU A 128 11.42 10.00 0.33
C GLU A 128 11.48 8.47 0.41
N PHE A 129 11.10 7.76 -0.66
CA PHE A 129 11.17 6.30 -0.73
C PHE A 129 12.61 5.81 -0.59
N ASN A 130 13.56 6.44 -1.28
CA ASN A 130 14.99 6.09 -1.20
C ASN A 130 15.55 6.27 0.22
N ALA A 131 14.96 7.16 1.02
CA ALA A 131 15.30 7.35 2.43
C ALA A 131 14.53 6.42 3.39
N SER A 132 13.62 5.58 2.88
CA SER A 132 12.82 4.66 3.67
C SER A 132 13.62 3.44 4.14
N ILE A 133 13.15 2.79 5.20
CA ILE A 133 13.74 1.55 5.71
C ILE A 133 13.68 0.42 4.67
N HIS A 134 12.66 0.40 3.80
CA HIS A 134 12.55 -0.62 2.75
C HIS A 134 13.57 -0.44 1.63
N ALA A 135 14.05 0.78 1.39
CA ALA A 135 15.09 1.05 0.40
C ALA A 135 16.51 0.97 0.99
N THR A 136 16.67 1.23 2.29
CA THR A 136 17.98 1.35 2.96
C THR A 136 18.39 0.13 3.77
N SER A 137 17.47 -0.80 4.06
CA SER A 137 17.79 -2.02 4.82
C SER A 137 18.65 -2.98 3.99
N ASP A 138 19.62 -3.59 4.67
CA ASP A 138 20.47 -4.68 4.19
C ASP A 138 19.84 -6.07 4.40
N ALA A 139 18.63 -6.14 4.96
CA ALA A 139 17.93 -7.39 5.17
C ALA A 139 17.65 -8.07 3.82
N PRO A 140 17.86 -9.40 3.69
CA PRO A 140 17.60 -10.13 2.46
C PRO A 140 16.18 -9.91 1.91
N GLU A 141 15.20 -9.75 2.78
CA GLU A 141 13.79 -9.52 2.44
C GLU A 141 13.53 -8.14 1.81
N ALA A 142 14.41 -7.17 2.08
CA ALA A 142 14.36 -5.83 1.48
C ALA A 142 15.13 -5.75 0.15
N GLN A 143 15.86 -6.80 -0.22
CA GLN A 143 16.66 -6.79 -1.44
C GLN A 143 15.77 -6.66 -2.69
N GLY A 144 16.04 -5.61 -3.47
CA GLY A 144 15.27 -5.35 -4.69
C GLY A 144 13.85 -4.81 -4.45
N PHE A 145 13.54 -4.36 -3.23
CA PHE A 145 12.29 -3.68 -2.93
C PHE A 145 12.15 -2.40 -3.76
N ASP A 146 10.96 -2.16 -4.29
CA ASP A 146 10.65 -1.00 -5.13
C ASP A 146 9.21 -0.51 -4.88
N CYS A 147 8.80 0.51 -5.62
CA CYS A 147 7.47 1.11 -5.50
C CYS A 147 6.34 0.07 -5.68
N HIS A 148 6.53 -0.94 -6.55
CA HIS A 148 5.51 -1.90 -6.93
C HIS A 148 5.16 -2.86 -5.80
N ARG A 149 6.07 -3.06 -4.85
CA ARG A 149 5.83 -3.87 -3.64
C ARG A 149 4.76 -3.27 -2.73
N CYS A 150 4.53 -1.96 -2.83
CA CYS A 150 3.45 -1.27 -2.12
C CYS A 150 2.29 -0.88 -3.05
N HIS A 151 2.60 -0.52 -4.31
CA HIS A 151 1.63 -0.03 -5.28
C HIS A 151 1.58 -0.94 -6.51
N ASP A 152 0.56 -1.79 -6.61
CA ASP A 152 0.34 -2.55 -7.83
C ASP A 152 -0.31 -1.65 -8.90
N PRO A 153 0.41 -1.28 -9.99
CA PRO A 153 -0.11 -0.37 -11.01
C PRO A 153 -1.32 -0.94 -11.75
N HIS A 154 -1.53 -2.27 -11.72
CA HIS A 154 -2.67 -2.90 -12.36
C HIS A 154 -3.96 -2.73 -11.58
N VAL A 155 -3.91 -2.42 -10.28
CA VAL A 155 -5.13 -2.32 -9.45
C VAL A 155 -5.16 -1.07 -8.57
N PHE A 156 -4.10 -0.28 -8.57
CA PHE A 156 -3.98 0.91 -7.72
C PHE A 156 -5.08 1.93 -8.01
N ARG A 157 -5.69 2.42 -6.93
CA ARG A 157 -6.75 3.41 -6.94
C ARG A 157 -6.50 4.41 -5.82
N ASN A 158 -6.68 5.69 -6.12
CA ASN A 158 -6.70 6.72 -5.09
C ASN A 158 -7.98 6.60 -4.25
N ALA A 159 -7.88 6.88 -2.96
CA ALA A 159 -9.04 7.06 -2.10
C ALA A 159 -9.97 8.15 -2.67
N GLN A 160 -11.27 7.91 -2.63
CA GLN A 160 -12.27 8.83 -3.19
C GLN A 160 -12.90 9.67 -2.09
N ILE A 161 -13.29 10.90 -2.43
CA ILE A 161 -14.05 11.76 -1.51
C ILE A 161 -15.35 11.06 -1.13
N GLY A 162 -15.61 10.93 0.17
CA GLY A 162 -16.80 10.27 0.71
C GLY A 162 -16.69 8.74 0.87
N GLN A 163 -15.56 8.13 0.51
CA GLN A 163 -15.32 6.72 0.86
C GLN A 163 -15.25 6.56 2.39
N PRO A 164 -15.85 5.50 2.98
CA PRO A 164 -15.80 5.30 4.42
C PRO A 164 -14.37 5.20 4.93
N LEU A 165 -14.03 5.97 5.97
CA LEU A 165 -12.66 6.06 6.45
C LEU A 165 -12.13 4.70 6.92
N ALA A 166 -12.95 3.91 7.60
CA ALA A 166 -12.59 2.56 8.04
C ALA A 166 -12.24 1.63 6.86
N GLU A 167 -12.79 1.88 5.67
CA GLU A 167 -12.44 1.14 4.46
C GLU A 167 -11.07 1.56 3.92
N ILE A 168 -10.80 2.86 3.84
CA ILE A 168 -9.50 3.41 3.45
C ILE A 168 -8.40 2.88 4.39
N VAL A 169 -8.61 3.00 5.70
CA VAL A 169 -7.66 2.52 6.72
C VAL A 169 -7.35 1.04 6.56
N ARG A 170 -8.39 0.22 6.35
CA ARG A 170 -8.22 -1.23 6.18
C ARG A 170 -7.47 -1.56 4.90
N ALA A 171 -7.79 -0.92 3.79
CA ALA A 171 -7.15 -1.13 2.51
C ALA A 171 -5.66 -0.75 2.57
N ASP A 172 -5.35 0.44 3.08
CA ASP A 172 -3.98 0.94 3.21
C ASP A 172 -3.15 0.05 4.16
N ASN A 173 -3.72 -0.36 5.30
CA ASN A 173 -3.02 -1.23 6.25
C ASN A 173 -2.78 -2.64 5.69
N GLN A 174 -3.68 -3.15 4.84
CA GLN A 174 -3.54 -4.49 4.28
C GLN A 174 -2.29 -4.62 3.40
N LEU A 175 -1.84 -3.55 2.76
CA LEU A 175 -0.58 -3.52 1.99
C LEU A 175 0.63 -3.77 2.88
N CYS A 176 0.68 -3.18 4.07
CA CYS A 176 1.77 -3.46 5.03
C CYS A 176 1.65 -4.88 5.58
N LEU A 177 0.42 -5.30 5.86
CA LEU A 177 0.12 -6.57 6.51
C LEU A 177 0.33 -7.78 5.61
N SER A 178 0.37 -7.64 4.28
CA SER A 178 0.68 -8.77 3.38
C SER A 178 2.09 -9.32 3.57
N CYS A 179 3.01 -8.52 4.12
CA CYS A 179 4.37 -8.95 4.48
C CYS A 179 4.57 -8.97 6.01
N HIS A 180 3.98 -8.02 6.73
CA HIS A 180 4.14 -7.88 8.18
C HIS A 180 3.08 -8.63 9.01
N GLU A 181 2.58 -9.77 8.54
CA GLU A 181 1.50 -10.52 9.21
C GLU A 181 1.79 -10.85 10.69
N ALA A 182 3.06 -11.03 11.04
CA ALA A 182 3.50 -11.37 12.39
C ALA A 182 3.06 -10.34 13.45
N VAL A 183 2.86 -9.08 13.06
CA VAL A 183 2.40 -8.03 14.00
C VAL A 183 0.97 -8.29 14.50
N ARG A 184 0.14 -8.99 13.71
CA ARG A 184 -1.24 -9.32 14.10
C ARG A 184 -1.33 -10.47 15.10
N LYS A 185 -0.29 -11.29 15.21
CA LYS A 185 -0.31 -12.48 16.07
C LYS A 185 -0.43 -12.07 17.53
N SER A 186 -1.26 -12.80 18.28
CA SER A 186 -1.37 -12.65 19.73
C SER A 186 0.00 -12.95 20.37
N GLY A 187 0.45 -12.08 21.27
CA GLY A 187 1.78 -12.19 21.89
C GLY A 187 2.93 -11.62 21.07
N SER A 188 2.67 -11.00 19.91
CA SER A 188 3.69 -10.18 19.23
C SER A 188 4.16 -9.06 20.16
N GLY A 189 5.46 -9.00 20.43
CA GLY A 189 6.07 -7.93 21.23
C GLY A 189 6.02 -6.56 20.54
N ALA A 190 5.80 -6.55 19.22
CA ALA A 190 5.63 -5.32 18.46
C ALA A 190 4.34 -4.60 18.90
N HIS A 191 4.44 -3.29 19.12
CA HIS A 191 3.32 -2.42 19.52
C HIS A 191 2.72 -2.69 20.90
N LEU A 192 3.43 -3.38 21.82
CA LEU A 192 2.96 -3.54 23.22
C LEU A 192 2.76 -2.21 23.95
N TRP A 193 3.49 -1.17 23.54
CA TRP A 193 3.36 0.18 24.07
C TRP A 193 2.02 0.85 23.68
N LEU A 194 1.36 0.38 22.61
CA LEU A 194 0.17 1.00 22.05
C LEU A 194 -1.09 0.48 22.76
N PRO A 195 -1.79 1.31 23.55
CA PRO A 195 -3.00 0.88 24.26
C PRO A 195 -4.10 0.50 23.27
N LYS A 196 -4.83 -0.59 23.53
CA LYS A 196 -5.94 -1.04 22.65
C LYS A 196 -5.52 -1.07 21.16
N ARG A 197 -4.33 -1.61 20.88
CA ARG A 197 -3.69 -1.73 19.56
C ARG A 197 -4.67 -1.99 18.40
N ASP A 198 -5.53 -2.99 18.52
CA ASP A 198 -6.43 -3.38 17.43
C ASP A 198 -7.47 -2.29 17.12
N LYS A 199 -7.89 -1.49 18.11
CA LYS A 199 -8.76 -0.33 17.89
C LYS A 199 -8.00 0.81 17.19
N HIS A 200 -6.73 1.02 17.53
CA HIS A 200 -5.90 1.98 16.80
C HIS A 200 -5.76 1.57 15.34
N TRP A 201 -5.41 0.31 15.04
CA TRP A 201 -5.28 -0.13 13.65
C TRP A 201 -6.57 -0.14 12.84
N ALA A 202 -7.73 -0.23 13.51
CA ALA A 202 -9.02 -0.07 12.85
C ALA A 202 -9.35 1.40 12.51
N ALA A 203 -8.73 2.35 13.21
CA ALA A 203 -9.04 3.78 13.11
C ALA A 203 -7.94 4.61 12.46
N VAL A 204 -6.68 4.16 12.47
CA VAL A 204 -5.52 4.85 11.90
C VAL A 204 -4.70 3.92 11.03
N ARG A 205 -4.02 4.50 10.03
CA ARG A 205 -3.13 3.76 9.16
C ARG A 205 -1.78 3.52 9.83
N CYS A 206 -1.08 2.44 9.45
CA CYS A 206 0.31 2.20 9.85
C CYS A 206 1.20 3.41 9.51
N LEU A 207 0.92 4.04 8.36
CA LEU A 207 1.64 5.23 7.89
C LEU A 207 1.54 6.44 8.82
N GLU A 208 0.51 6.54 9.68
CA GLU A 208 0.39 7.66 10.62
C GLU A 208 1.49 7.64 11.70
N CYS A 209 2.04 6.46 12.00
CA CYS A 209 3.14 6.27 12.94
C CYS A 209 4.48 5.99 12.24
N HIS A 210 4.45 5.26 11.12
CA HIS A 210 5.64 4.79 10.41
C HIS A 210 6.13 5.75 9.32
N THR A 211 5.70 7.01 9.34
CA THR A 211 6.24 8.07 8.46
C THR A 211 6.54 9.31 9.29
N PRO A 212 7.50 10.16 8.87
CA PRO A 212 7.74 11.45 9.52
C PRO A 212 6.47 12.28 9.56
N LEU A 213 6.25 13.05 10.63
CA LEU A 213 5.12 13.97 10.73
C LEU A 213 5.34 15.17 9.79
N THR A 214 4.53 15.26 8.74
CA THR A 214 4.50 16.35 7.76
C THR A 214 3.65 17.50 8.28
N PRO A 215 3.89 18.73 7.79
CA PRO A 215 3.05 19.87 8.12
C PRO A 215 1.58 19.67 7.73
N ALA A 216 0.69 20.42 8.38
CA ALA A 216 -0.73 20.45 8.04
C ALA A 216 -0.92 20.76 6.54
N GLY A 217 -1.85 20.06 5.89
CA GLY A 217 -2.12 20.21 4.47
C GLY A 217 -1.11 19.52 3.53
N GLN A 218 0.00 18.98 4.03
CA GLN A 218 0.98 18.26 3.19
C GLN A 218 0.74 16.75 3.16
N PRO A 219 0.99 16.07 2.03
CA PRO A 219 0.71 14.65 1.89
C PRO A 219 1.47 13.81 2.94
N VAL A 220 1.03 12.56 3.10
CA VAL A 220 1.80 11.57 3.87
C VAL A 220 3.11 11.31 3.12
N SER A 221 4.22 11.29 3.86
CA SER A 221 5.55 11.05 3.31
C SER A 221 5.69 9.59 2.86
N HIS A 222 6.42 9.36 1.77
CA HIS A 222 6.79 8.02 1.32
C HIS A 222 8.03 7.48 2.03
N GLN A 223 8.59 8.22 2.99
CA GLN A 223 9.69 7.77 3.83
C GLN A 223 9.15 6.87 4.95
N ILE A 224 9.08 5.57 4.69
CA ILE A 224 8.72 4.60 5.73
C ILE A 224 9.87 4.46 6.73
N LEU A 225 9.59 4.71 8.00
CA LEU A 225 10.55 4.67 9.11
C LEU A 225 10.68 3.27 9.70
N ALA A 226 11.86 2.96 10.24
CA ALA A 226 12.03 1.78 11.05
C ALA A 226 11.18 1.85 12.33
N ALA A 227 10.86 0.69 12.92
CA ALA A 227 10.00 0.62 14.10
C ALA A 227 10.50 1.46 15.29
N LYS A 228 11.83 1.54 15.48
CA LYS A 228 12.46 2.34 16.54
C LYS A 228 12.35 3.86 16.34
N ASP A 229 12.21 4.30 15.09
CA ASP A 229 12.18 5.71 14.70
C ASP A 229 10.74 6.20 14.46
N SER A 230 9.77 5.29 14.58
CA SER A 230 8.35 5.57 14.36
C SER A 230 7.76 6.42 15.49
N ASN A 231 6.72 7.18 15.18
CA ASN A 231 6.07 8.05 16.16
C ASN A 231 5.36 7.22 17.25
N THR A 232 5.87 7.31 18.47
CA THR A 232 5.28 6.69 19.67
C THR A 232 4.74 7.73 20.67
N ASP A 233 4.89 9.03 20.37
CA ASP A 233 4.37 10.09 21.20
C ASP A 233 2.87 10.29 20.96
N CYS A 234 2.09 9.89 21.96
CA CYS A 234 0.64 10.00 21.96
C CYS A 234 0.15 11.43 21.72
N VAL A 235 0.89 12.46 22.16
CA VAL A 235 0.46 13.86 22.08
C VAL A 235 0.38 14.34 20.64
N ASN A 236 1.23 13.83 19.74
CA ASN A 236 1.20 14.16 18.32
C ASN A 236 -0.15 13.82 17.65
N CYS A 237 -0.91 12.89 18.23
CA CYS A 237 -2.19 12.42 17.72
C CYS A 237 -3.39 12.77 18.63
N HIS A 238 -3.17 12.91 19.94
CA HIS A 238 -4.23 13.16 20.94
C HIS A 238 -4.30 14.62 21.43
N ALA A 239 -3.49 15.52 20.87
CA ALA A 239 -3.62 16.96 21.12
C ALA A 239 -4.85 17.55 20.41
N LYS A 240 -5.27 18.74 20.88
CA LYS A 240 -6.43 19.47 20.35
C LYS A 240 -6.27 19.84 18.86
N GLU A 241 -5.06 20.18 18.45
CA GLU A 241 -4.67 20.47 17.06
C GLU A 241 -3.77 19.33 16.55
N SER A 242 -4.31 18.11 16.52
CA SER A 242 -3.54 16.95 16.10
C SER A 242 -3.24 16.99 14.60
N ARG A 243 -2.02 16.61 14.20
CA ARG A 243 -1.67 16.41 12.79
C ARG A 243 -2.40 15.22 12.14
N LEU A 244 -3.06 14.38 12.95
CA LEU A 244 -3.79 13.19 12.51
C LEU A 244 -5.00 13.55 11.62
N LEU A 245 -5.75 14.61 11.97
CA LEU A 245 -6.92 15.03 11.18
C LEU A 245 -6.51 15.43 9.76
N ASP A 246 -5.42 16.18 9.61
CA ASP A 246 -4.99 16.71 8.30
C ASP A 246 -4.42 15.64 7.36
N ARG A 247 -3.99 14.50 7.91
CA ARG A 247 -3.38 13.38 7.19
C ARG A 247 -4.39 12.30 6.84
N LEU A 248 -5.20 11.92 7.82
CA LEU A 248 -6.16 10.83 7.69
C LEU A 248 -7.49 11.30 7.08
N TYR A 249 -7.92 12.54 7.39
CA TYR A 249 -9.25 13.04 7.02
C TYR A 249 -9.25 14.01 5.82
N ARG A 250 -8.12 14.16 5.11
CA ARG A 250 -8.04 14.98 3.89
C ARG A 250 -9.07 14.63 2.82
N TYR A 251 -9.50 13.37 2.78
CA TYR A 251 -10.48 12.86 1.82
C TYR A 251 -11.93 12.96 2.31
N ARG A 252 -12.19 13.57 3.47
CA ARG A 252 -13.55 13.96 3.87
C ARG A 252 -13.97 15.23 3.15
N ALA A 253 -15.26 15.34 2.86
CA ALA A 253 -15.79 16.57 2.30
C ALA A 253 -15.62 17.71 3.32
N GLU A 254 -15.32 18.93 2.85
CA GLU A 254 -15.26 20.10 3.73
C GLU A 254 -16.55 20.28 4.53
N ASN A 255 -17.71 19.85 4.00
CA ASN A 255 -18.99 19.90 4.70
C ASN A 255 -19.07 18.94 5.90
N ASP A 256 -18.36 17.81 5.87
CA ASP A 256 -18.26 16.88 7.00
C ASP A 256 -17.39 17.47 8.12
N LEU A 257 -16.37 18.25 7.76
CA LEU A 257 -15.49 18.97 8.68
C LEU A 257 -16.12 20.30 9.18
N LYS A 258 -16.93 20.97 8.35
CA LYS A 258 -17.56 22.28 8.57
C LYS A 258 -18.96 22.19 9.18
N GLY A 259 -19.43 21.04 9.66
CA GLY A 259 -20.59 21.00 10.54
C GLY A 259 -20.34 21.90 11.75
N ARG A 260 -20.84 23.14 11.74
CA ARG A 260 -20.65 24.18 12.78
C ARG A 260 -21.83 24.23 13.76
N GLY A 261 -22.44 23.08 14.05
CA GLY A 261 -23.51 22.95 15.04
C GLY A 261 -22.95 22.53 16.39
N LEU A 262 -23.57 22.95 17.49
CA LEU A 262 -23.20 22.58 18.87
C LEU A 262 -23.08 21.05 19.10
N TRP A 263 -23.62 20.25 18.17
CA TRP A 263 -23.74 18.78 18.21
C TRP A 263 -22.93 18.04 17.13
N SER A 264 -22.37 18.75 16.14
CA SER A 264 -21.72 18.11 14.98
C SER A 264 -20.47 17.33 15.37
N GLN A 265 -19.57 17.91 16.17
CA GLN A 265 -18.34 17.23 16.56
C GLN A 265 -18.55 16.03 17.49
N ALA A 266 -19.68 15.96 18.19
CA ALA A 266 -20.02 14.84 19.06
C ALA A 266 -20.65 13.65 18.29
N ILE A 267 -21.27 13.90 17.14
CA ILE A 267 -21.96 12.89 16.32
C ILE A 267 -21.09 12.39 15.15
N PHE A 268 -20.21 13.23 14.60
CA PHE A 268 -19.39 12.88 13.43
C PHE A 268 -18.05 12.19 13.75
N ASN A 269 -17.79 11.94 15.03
CA ASN A 269 -16.64 11.15 15.45
C ASN A 269 -17.03 9.67 15.49
N GLU A 270 -16.85 8.96 14.37
CA GLU A 270 -16.88 7.49 14.38
C GLU A 270 -15.82 6.90 15.35
N SER A 271 -14.86 7.71 15.79
CA SER A 271 -13.96 7.42 16.90
C SER A 271 -13.76 8.65 17.81
N TYR A 272 -14.37 8.68 18.99
CA TYR A 272 -14.05 9.70 20.01
C TYR A 272 -12.57 9.62 20.39
N VAL A 273 -11.80 10.66 20.07
CA VAL A 273 -10.37 10.75 20.40
C VAL A 273 -10.20 11.65 21.61
N VAL A 274 -9.79 11.05 22.73
CA VAL A 274 -9.51 11.75 23.99
C VAL A 274 -8.52 12.89 23.73
N GLY A 275 -8.89 14.12 24.12
CA GLY A 275 -8.10 15.34 23.95
C GLY A 275 -8.48 16.19 22.73
N MET A 276 -8.84 15.55 21.60
CA MET A 276 -9.20 16.21 20.35
C MET A 276 -10.70 16.53 20.25
N SER A 277 -11.57 15.57 20.59
CA SER A 277 -13.04 15.73 20.46
C SER A 277 -13.69 16.32 21.71
N ARG A 278 -12.95 17.13 22.46
CA ARG A 278 -13.41 17.77 23.68
C ARG A 278 -14.16 19.06 23.33
N SER A 279 -15.47 19.10 23.60
CA SER A 279 -16.29 20.29 23.35
C SER A 279 -16.13 21.30 24.49
N PRO A 280 -15.67 22.54 24.22
CA PRO A 280 -15.55 23.58 25.24
C PRO A 280 -16.87 23.90 25.95
N LEU A 281 -18.00 23.72 25.25
CA LEU A 281 -19.33 23.90 25.81
C LEU A 281 -19.64 22.82 26.86
N LEU A 282 -19.37 21.55 26.54
CA LEU A 282 -19.60 20.46 27.48
C LEU A 282 -18.69 20.58 28.71
N ASP A 283 -17.45 21.04 28.52
CA ASP A 283 -16.55 21.37 29.63
C ASP A 283 -17.12 22.50 30.51
N ALA A 284 -17.59 23.59 29.89
CA ALA A 284 -18.17 24.72 30.61
C ALA A 284 -19.45 24.32 31.37
N LEU A 285 -20.31 23.52 30.75
CA LEU A 285 -21.52 22.98 31.39
C LEU A 285 -21.17 22.04 32.55
N GLY A 286 -20.17 21.18 32.36
CA GLY A 286 -19.67 20.29 33.43
C GLY A 286 -19.12 21.07 34.62
N LEU A 287 -18.30 22.09 34.37
CA LEU A 287 -17.77 22.98 35.42
C LEU A 287 -18.90 23.78 36.10
N GLY A 288 -19.90 24.23 35.34
CA GLY A 288 -21.09 24.87 35.88
C GLY A 288 -21.88 23.96 36.82
N LEU A 289 -22.05 22.68 36.45
CA LEU A 289 -22.71 21.68 37.28
C LEU A 289 -21.93 21.41 38.57
N ILE A 290 -20.60 21.31 38.50
CA ILE A 290 -19.74 21.15 39.67
C ILE A 290 -19.86 22.38 40.58
N ALA A 291 -19.81 23.59 40.03
CA ALA A 291 -19.97 24.83 40.80
C ALA A 291 -21.33 24.90 41.51
N LEU A 292 -22.41 24.56 40.81
CA LEU A 292 -23.76 24.48 41.40
C LEU A 292 -23.84 23.45 42.52
N THR A 293 -23.18 22.30 42.35
CA THR A 293 -23.13 21.24 43.38
C THR A 293 -22.40 21.74 44.63
N VAL A 294 -21.24 22.39 44.47
CA VAL A 294 -20.48 22.96 45.58
C VAL A 294 -21.27 24.07 46.28
N LEU A 295 -21.95 24.94 45.54
CA LEU A 295 -22.83 25.97 46.10
C LEU A 295 -24.00 25.37 46.88
N GLY A 296 -24.63 24.31 46.35
CA GLY A 296 -25.70 23.60 47.04
C GLY A 296 -25.24 22.97 48.36
N LEU A 297 -24.08 22.30 48.36
CA LEU A 297 -23.46 21.77 49.57
C LEU A 297 -23.11 22.87 50.58
N GLY A 298 -22.57 23.99 50.11
CA GLY A 298 -22.26 25.16 50.93
C GLY A 298 -23.50 25.78 51.57
N ALA A 299 -24.57 25.98 50.79
CA ALA A 299 -25.85 26.49 51.30
C ALA A 299 -26.47 25.54 52.33
N HIS A 300 -26.40 24.23 52.08
CA HIS A 300 -26.86 23.23 53.03
C HIS A 300 -26.05 23.26 54.34
N ALA A 301 -24.72 23.28 54.24
CA ALA A 301 -23.83 23.38 55.40
C ALA A 301 -24.07 24.67 56.20
N TRP A 302 -24.26 25.80 55.52
CA TRP A 302 -24.58 27.08 56.14
C TRP A 302 -25.94 27.06 56.85
N GLY A 303 -26.96 26.47 56.22
CA GLY A 303 -28.26 26.25 56.82
C GLY A 303 -28.17 25.43 58.11
N ARG A 304 -27.39 24.33 58.10
CA ARG A 304 -27.14 23.52 59.31
C ARG A 304 -26.42 24.30 60.39
N TYR A 305 -25.45 25.14 60.03
CA TYR A 305 -24.73 26.00 60.98
C TYR A 305 -25.65 27.04 61.65
N LEU A 306 -26.50 27.72 60.87
CA LEU A 306 -27.47 28.67 61.41
C LEU A 306 -28.48 28.00 62.33
N ALA A 307 -28.98 26.82 61.96
CA ALA A 307 -29.89 26.04 62.80
C ALA A 307 -29.20 25.66 64.13
N TYR A 308 -27.97 25.14 64.09
CA TYR A 308 -27.17 24.83 65.27
C TYR A 308 -27.00 26.04 66.21
N ARG A 309 -26.65 27.22 65.65
CA ARG A 309 -26.52 28.44 66.44
C ARG A 309 -27.82 28.86 67.11
N ARG A 310 -28.95 28.71 66.42
CA ARG A 310 -30.28 29.00 66.97
C ARG A 310 -30.62 28.06 68.13
N PHE A 311 -30.36 26.77 67.99
CA PHE A 311 -30.57 25.79 69.06
C PHE A 311 -29.66 26.04 70.28
N LYS A 312 -28.38 26.38 70.06
CA LYS A 312 -27.44 26.65 71.17
C LYS A 312 -27.76 27.92 71.96
N GLY A 313 -28.36 28.94 71.32
CA GLY A 313 -28.83 30.15 72.00
C GLY A 313 -30.21 30.03 72.68
N SER A 314 -30.88 28.88 72.52
CA SER A 314 -32.20 28.61 73.09
C SER A 314 -32.17 27.62 74.26
N GLN A 315 -30.98 27.15 74.67
CA GLN A 315 -30.84 26.38 75.89
C GLN A 315 -30.67 27.35 77.08
N PRO A 316 -31.59 27.31 78.07
CA PRO A 316 -31.45 28.07 79.31
C PRO A 316 -30.24 27.59 80.14
#